data_AF-A0A432S575-F1
#
_entry.id   AF-A0A432S575-F1
#
_cell.length_a   1.000
_cell.length_b   1.000
_cell.length_c   1.000
_cell.angle_alpha   90.00
_cell.angle_beta   90.00
_cell.angle_gamma   90.00
#
_symmetry.space_group_name_H-M   'P 1'
#
loop_
_entity.id
_entity.type
_entity.pdbx_description
1 polymer ?
#
loop_
_entity_poly.entity_id
_entity_poly.type
_entity_poly.pdbx_seq_one_letter_code
_entity_poly.pdbx_strand_id
1 'polypeptide(L)'
;MAKENKKAKKISMEELNKELRGYIAQIEALRAEIAVIDDNISTYRTAIKTINNLKELGKGKNILIPIGAGAQIEAKIENPDRVVVSVGSGISAELTAEEALTQIAKEIAALQTLRRTLEEAIVEAYAKTEELLERTRALGKEEAKEE
;
A
#
# COMPACT_ATOMS: atom_id res chain seq x y z
N MET A 1 -16.45 -25.51 49.49
CA MET A 1 -16.97 -24.21 48.99
C MET A 1 -16.23 -23.14 49.79
N ALA A 2 -15.30 -22.33 49.30
CA ALA A 2 -15.05 -21.83 47.95
C ALA A 2 -13.53 -21.66 47.75
N LYS A 3 -12.96 -22.38 46.78
CA LYS A 3 -11.61 -22.20 46.25
C LYS A 3 -11.75 -21.96 44.76
N GLU A 4 -12.29 -20.82 44.36
CA GLU A 4 -12.42 -20.46 42.93
C GLU A 4 -12.89 -19.02 42.83
N ASN A 5 -12.00 -18.04 43.03
CA ASN A 5 -12.15 -16.72 42.39
C ASN A 5 -10.95 -15.75 42.48
N LYS A 6 -9.72 -16.25 42.65
CA LYS A 6 -8.50 -15.39 42.69
C LYS A 6 -7.54 -15.58 41.51
N LYS A 7 -8.03 -16.05 40.36
CA LYS A 7 -7.32 -15.95 39.08
C LYS A 7 -7.92 -14.82 38.26
N ALA A 8 -7.80 -13.59 38.75
CA ALA A 8 -7.72 -12.48 37.81
C ALA A 8 -6.54 -12.78 36.90
N LYS A 9 -6.82 -12.88 35.59
CA LYS A 9 -5.91 -13.31 34.53
C LYS A 9 -4.60 -12.52 34.63
N LYS A 10 -3.58 -13.05 35.31
CA LYS A 10 -2.22 -12.49 35.33
C LYS A 10 -1.69 -12.69 33.91
N ILE A 11 -1.88 -11.69 33.05
CA ILE A 11 -1.30 -11.67 31.70
C ILE A 11 0.21 -11.85 31.92
N SER A 12 0.77 -12.92 31.38
CA SER A 12 2.19 -13.19 31.62
C SER A 12 3.03 -12.16 30.87
N MET A 13 4.20 -11.81 31.42
CA MET A 13 5.17 -10.95 30.71
C MET A 13 5.54 -11.53 29.34
N GLU A 14 5.48 -12.86 29.19
CA GLU A 14 5.68 -13.54 27.91
C GLU A 14 4.54 -13.24 26.90
N GLU A 15 3.29 -13.24 27.35
CA GLU A 15 2.12 -12.91 26.51
C GLU A 15 2.17 -11.45 26.01
N LEU A 16 2.47 -10.49 26.89
CA LEU A 16 2.62 -9.08 26.53
C LEU A 16 3.74 -8.86 25.49
N ASN A 17 4.88 -9.52 25.68
CA ASN A 17 5.98 -9.44 24.72
C ASN A 17 5.63 -10.08 23.38
N LYS A 18 4.83 -11.14 23.37
CA LYS A 18 4.33 -11.76 22.14
C LYS A 18 3.37 -10.82 21.39
N GLU A 19 2.43 -10.20 22.09
CA GLU A 19 1.50 -9.22 21.51
C GLU A 19 2.25 -8.01 20.93
N LEU A 20 3.22 -7.48 21.67
CA LEU A 20 4.07 -6.35 21.23
C LEU A 20 4.80 -6.67 19.92
N ARG A 21 5.44 -7.84 19.84
CA ARG A 21 6.10 -8.30 18.60
C ARG A 21 5.11 -8.46 17.45
N GLY A 22 3.89 -8.91 17.74
CA GLY A 22 2.81 -9.03 16.75
C GLY A 22 2.44 -7.69 16.12
N TYR A 23 2.24 -6.66 16.94
CA TYR A 23 1.93 -5.32 16.44
C TYR A 23 3.09 -4.69 15.66
N ILE A 24 4.34 -4.88 16.10
CA ILE A 24 5.51 -4.40 15.34
C ILE A 24 5.56 -5.04 13.96
N ALA A 25 5.41 -6.37 13.89
CA ALA A 25 5.38 -7.08 12.61
C ALA A 25 4.21 -6.64 11.71
N GLN A 26 3.04 -6.36 12.30
CA GLN A 26 1.89 -5.81 11.57
C GLN A 26 2.20 -4.43 10.98
N ILE A 27 2.83 -3.53 11.75
CA ILE A 27 3.23 -2.20 11.27
C ILE A 27 4.22 -2.31 10.11
N GLU A 28 5.21 -3.20 10.20
CA GLU A 28 6.18 -3.44 9.13
C GLU A 28 5.50 -3.95 7.85
N ALA A 29 4.54 -4.88 7.98
CA ALA A 29 3.78 -5.38 6.84
C ALA A 29 2.93 -4.27 6.17
N LEU A 30 2.23 -3.46 6.95
CA LEU A 30 1.43 -2.33 6.44
C LEU A 30 2.30 -1.30 5.72
N ARG A 31 3.50 -1.02 6.24
CA ARG A 31 4.47 -0.12 5.58
C ARG A 31 4.95 -0.67 4.24
N ALA A 32 5.21 -1.98 4.17
CA ALA A 32 5.60 -2.63 2.92
C ALA A 32 4.47 -2.55 1.88
N GLU A 33 3.21 -2.71 2.29
CA GLU A 33 2.05 -2.56 1.42
C GLU A 33 1.87 -1.13 0.91
N ILE A 34 2.05 -0.12 1.77
CA ILE A 34 2.05 1.30 1.36
C ILE A 34 3.13 1.56 0.30
N ALA A 35 4.33 0.98 0.44
CA ALA A 35 5.39 1.16 -0.55
C ALA A 35 5.01 0.59 -1.93
N VAL A 36 4.31 -0.54 -1.97
CA VAL A 36 3.78 -1.12 -3.22
C VAL A 36 2.70 -0.21 -3.81
N ILE A 37 1.81 0.35 -2.98
CA ILE A 37 0.79 1.30 -3.43
C ILE A 37 1.43 2.56 -4.03
N ASP A 38 2.47 3.09 -3.40
CA ASP A 38 3.17 4.28 -3.89
C ASP A 38 3.85 4.02 -5.25
N ASP A 39 4.44 2.84 -5.47
CA ASP A 39 5.01 2.44 -6.76
C ASP A 39 3.93 2.32 -7.86
N ASN A 40 2.78 1.73 -7.53
CA ASN A 40 1.64 1.67 -8.43
C ASN A 40 1.15 3.07 -8.83
N ILE A 41 0.99 3.99 -7.86
CA ILE A 41 0.60 5.38 -8.13
C ILE A 41 1.63 6.07 -9.05
N SER A 42 2.92 5.84 -8.84
CA SER A 42 3.99 6.37 -9.71
C SER A 42 3.87 5.85 -11.13
N THR A 43 3.59 4.55 -11.30
CA THR A 43 3.36 3.91 -12.59
C THR A 43 2.15 4.52 -13.31
N TYR A 44 1.02 4.69 -12.62
CA TYR A 44 -0.17 5.34 -13.19
C TYR A 44 0.09 6.80 -13.60
N ARG A 45 0.83 7.57 -12.79
CA ARG A 45 1.23 8.94 -13.14
C ARG A 45 2.13 8.99 -14.37
N THR A 46 3.00 8.00 -14.53
CA THR A 46 3.84 7.86 -15.73
C THR A 46 2.99 7.56 -16.96
N ALA A 47 1.99 6.68 -16.83
CA ALA A 47 1.04 6.39 -17.91
C ALA A 47 0.26 7.65 -18.35
N ILE A 48 -0.24 8.46 -17.40
CA ILE A 48 -0.89 9.75 -17.70
C ILE A 48 0.03 10.66 -18.52
N LYS A 49 1.28 10.83 -18.10
CA LYS A 49 2.27 11.65 -18.83
C LYS A 49 2.51 11.11 -20.24
N THR A 50 2.67 9.80 -20.38
CA THR A 50 2.90 9.17 -21.68
C THR A 50 1.70 9.34 -22.62
N ILE A 51 0.46 9.14 -22.13
CA ILE A 51 -0.75 9.35 -22.94
C ILE A 51 -0.82 10.79 -23.45
N ASN A 52 -0.60 11.77 -22.57
CA ASN A 52 -0.60 13.18 -22.96
C ASN A 52 0.49 13.50 -23.99
N ASN A 53 1.72 13.04 -23.76
CA ASN A 53 2.84 13.28 -24.68
C ASN A 53 2.58 12.65 -26.07
N LEU A 54 2.03 11.44 -26.12
CA LEU A 54 1.69 10.78 -27.38
C LEU A 54 0.58 11.52 -28.14
N LYS A 55 -0.39 12.07 -27.40
CA LYS A 55 -1.44 12.92 -27.96
C LYS A 55 -0.90 14.22 -28.54
N GLU A 56 0.02 14.87 -27.84
CA GLU A 56 0.70 16.09 -28.30
C GLU A 56 1.60 15.83 -29.52
N LEU A 57 2.33 14.72 -29.56
CA LEU A 57 3.15 14.32 -30.71
C LEU A 57 2.29 14.11 -31.96
N GLY A 58 1.14 13.46 -31.79
CA GLY A 58 0.18 13.22 -32.86
C GLY A 58 0.52 12.05 -33.77
N LYS A 59 -0.41 11.78 -34.70
CA LYS A 59 -0.32 10.67 -35.65
C LYS A 59 0.89 10.78 -36.58
N GLY A 60 1.52 9.65 -36.88
CA GLY A 60 2.55 9.50 -37.89
C GLY A 60 3.97 9.85 -37.41
N LYS A 61 4.13 10.30 -36.16
CA LYS A 61 5.45 10.53 -35.57
C LYS A 61 6.17 9.22 -35.27
N ASN A 62 7.48 9.23 -35.47
CA ASN A 62 8.34 8.13 -35.09
C ASN A 62 8.66 8.23 -33.59
N ILE A 63 8.63 7.09 -32.91
CA ILE A 63 8.96 6.91 -31.50
C ILE A 63 9.91 5.73 -31.35
N LEU A 64 10.65 5.71 -30.24
CA LEU A 64 11.49 4.58 -29.86
C LEU A 64 10.83 3.83 -28.70
N ILE A 65 10.63 2.53 -28.88
CA ILE A 65 10.07 1.66 -27.85
C ILE A 65 11.23 0.85 -27.24
N PRO A 66 11.49 0.97 -25.92
CA PRO A 66 12.50 0.15 -25.27
C PRO A 66 12.05 -1.31 -25.23
N ILE A 67 12.94 -2.22 -25.62
CA ILE A 67 12.69 -3.68 -25.62
C ILE A 67 13.59 -4.46 -24.63
N GLY A 68 14.39 -3.75 -23.82
CA GLY A 68 15.26 -4.32 -22.79
C GLY A 68 16.75 -4.25 -23.13
N ALA A 69 17.61 -4.45 -22.14
CA ALA A 69 19.09 -4.42 -22.26
C ALA A 69 19.65 -3.16 -22.97
N GLY A 70 18.97 -2.02 -22.86
CA GLY A 70 19.33 -0.78 -23.56
C GLY A 70 18.97 -0.74 -25.05
N ALA A 71 18.40 -1.81 -25.60
CA ALA A 71 17.93 -1.86 -26.98
C ALA A 71 16.56 -1.19 -27.16
N GLN A 72 16.36 -0.58 -28.32
CA GLN A 72 15.15 0.13 -28.70
C GLN A 72 14.76 -0.21 -30.14
N ILE A 73 13.46 -0.24 -30.42
CA ILE A 73 12.92 -0.40 -31.78
C ILE A 73 12.18 0.87 -32.20
N GLU A 74 12.37 1.27 -33.46
CA GLU A 74 11.62 2.37 -34.06
C GLU A 74 10.18 1.93 -34.38
N ALA A 75 9.21 2.74 -34.01
CA ALA A 75 7.80 2.55 -34.30
C ALA A 75 7.14 3.87 -34.70
N LYS A 76 5.93 3.81 -35.25
CA LYS A 76 5.16 4.98 -35.66
C LYS A 76 3.81 5.03 -34.95
N ILE A 77 3.43 6.21 -34.46
CA ILE A 77 2.13 6.41 -33.80
C ILE A 77 1.01 6.34 -34.84
N GLU A 78 0.15 5.32 -34.76
CA GLU A 78 -0.96 5.15 -35.70
C GLU A 78 -2.22 5.92 -35.26
N ASN A 79 -2.63 5.77 -34.00
CA ASN A 79 -3.76 6.50 -33.43
C ASN A 79 -3.45 6.91 -31.98
N PRO A 80 -3.07 8.17 -31.74
CA PRO A 80 -2.75 8.65 -30.40
C PRO A 80 -3.97 8.77 -29.47
N ASP A 81 -5.18 8.70 -30.03
CA ASP A 81 -6.42 8.82 -29.27
C ASP A 81 -6.94 7.46 -28.76
N ARG A 82 -6.37 6.33 -29.21
CA ARG A 82 -6.81 4.99 -28.77
C ARG A 82 -5.83 4.40 -27.76
N VAL A 83 -6.34 4.08 -26.59
CA VAL A 83 -5.57 3.49 -25.48
C VAL A 83 -6.28 2.23 -25.00
N VAL A 84 -5.54 1.12 -24.93
CA VAL A 84 -6.06 -0.13 -24.34
C VAL A 84 -5.74 -0.13 -22.85
N VAL A 85 -6.77 -0.23 -22.01
CA VAL A 85 -6.66 -0.22 -20.56
C VAL A 85 -7.22 -1.53 -20.00
N SER A 86 -6.47 -2.17 -19.10
CA SER A 86 -6.97 -3.33 -18.36
C SER A 86 -8.04 -2.90 -17.36
N VAL A 87 -9.17 -3.59 -17.38
CA VAL A 87 -10.29 -3.36 -16.44
C VAL A 87 -10.41 -4.49 -15.40
N GLY A 88 -9.43 -5.39 -15.35
CA GLY A 88 -9.37 -6.51 -14.42
C GLY A 88 -9.87 -7.83 -15.00
N SER A 89 -9.68 -8.92 -14.26
CA SER A 89 -10.11 -10.28 -14.64
C SER A 89 -9.61 -10.76 -16.01
N GLY A 90 -8.45 -10.26 -16.46
CA GLY A 90 -7.89 -10.55 -17.79
C GLY A 90 -8.61 -9.85 -18.94
N ILE A 91 -9.52 -8.91 -18.66
CA ILE A 91 -10.27 -8.15 -19.66
C ILE A 91 -9.63 -6.77 -19.84
N SER A 92 -9.54 -6.32 -21.08
CA SER A 92 -9.11 -4.97 -21.45
C SER A 92 -10.15 -4.31 -22.34
N ALA A 93 -10.27 -2.99 -22.19
CA ALA A 93 -11.14 -2.17 -23.02
C ALA A 93 -10.29 -1.20 -23.83
N GLU A 94 -10.68 -0.97 -25.09
CA GLU A 94 -10.17 0.14 -25.87
C GLU A 94 -10.97 1.40 -25.51
N LEU A 95 -10.26 2.44 -25.08
CA LEU A 95 -10.81 3.72 -24.65
C LEU A 95 -10.21 4.86 -25.47
N THR A 96 -10.91 5.99 -25.51
CA THR A 96 -10.29 7.26 -25.92
C THR A 96 -9.20 7.68 -24.94
N ALA A 97 -8.28 8.55 -25.35
CA ALA A 97 -7.24 9.07 -24.46
C ALA A 97 -7.86 9.76 -23.22
N GLU A 98 -8.89 10.57 -23.42
CA GLU A 98 -9.64 11.24 -22.34
C GLU A 98 -10.30 10.24 -21.36
N GLU A 99 -10.94 9.20 -21.87
CA GLU A 99 -11.57 8.17 -21.03
C GLU A 99 -10.52 7.39 -20.25
N ALA A 100 -9.41 7.02 -20.89
CA ALA A 100 -8.29 6.34 -20.25
C ALA A 100 -7.68 7.20 -19.13
N LEU A 101 -7.44 8.50 -19.39
CA LEU A 101 -6.97 9.45 -18.38
C LEU A 101 -7.93 9.54 -17.19
N THR A 102 -9.24 9.60 -17.46
CA THR A 102 -10.27 9.63 -16.43
C THR A 102 -10.29 8.35 -15.61
N GLN A 103 -10.18 7.18 -16.25
CA GLN A 103 -10.14 5.89 -15.57
C GLN A 103 -8.88 5.78 -14.69
N ILE A 104 -7.70 6.10 -15.22
CA ILE A 104 -6.44 6.06 -14.47
C ILE A 104 -6.48 7.02 -13.27
N ALA A 105 -7.06 8.20 -13.42
CA ALA A 105 -7.23 9.15 -12.31
C ALA A 105 -8.12 8.59 -11.19
N LYS A 106 -9.19 7.85 -11.53
CA LYS A 106 -10.04 7.16 -10.55
C LYS A 106 -9.26 6.08 -9.81
N GLU A 107 -8.44 5.29 -10.51
CA GLU A 107 -7.61 4.26 -9.87
C GLU A 107 -6.60 4.88 -8.90
N ILE A 108 -5.95 6.00 -9.28
CA ILE A 108 -5.06 6.74 -8.37
C ILE A 108 -5.83 7.18 -7.12
N ALA A 109 -7.03 7.74 -7.26
CA ALA A 109 -7.83 8.20 -6.13
C ALA A 109 -8.24 7.05 -5.19
N ALA A 110 -8.57 5.88 -5.76
CA ALA A 110 -8.87 4.67 -4.99
C ALA A 110 -7.65 4.19 -4.20
N LEU A 111 -6.47 4.13 -4.84
CA LEU A 111 -5.21 3.77 -4.19
C LEU A 111 -4.80 4.77 -3.10
N GLN A 112 -5.03 6.07 -3.31
CA GLN A 112 -4.76 7.09 -2.29
C GLN A 112 -5.68 6.93 -1.06
N THR A 113 -6.95 6.59 -1.29
CA THR A 113 -7.89 6.29 -0.20
C THR A 113 -7.43 5.08 0.58
N LEU A 114 -7.07 3.99 -0.11
CA LEU A 114 -6.55 2.77 0.51
C LEU A 114 -5.29 3.06 1.33
N ARG A 115 -4.32 3.77 0.75
CA ARG A 115 -3.08 4.19 1.41
C ARG A 115 -3.36 4.90 2.73
N ARG A 116 -4.30 5.86 2.72
CA ARG A 116 -4.70 6.58 3.94
C ARG A 116 -5.29 5.65 4.99
N THR A 117 -6.13 4.70 4.60
CA THR A 117 -6.67 3.70 5.54
C THR A 117 -5.57 2.85 6.17
N LEU A 118 -4.54 2.47 5.41
CA LEU A 118 -3.39 1.74 5.96
C LEU A 118 -2.55 2.63 6.90
N GLU A 119 -2.38 3.91 6.59
CA GLU A 119 -1.72 4.87 7.49
C GLU A 119 -2.48 5.02 8.82
N GLU A 120 -3.80 5.11 8.78
CA GLU A 120 -4.66 5.14 9.97
C GLU A 120 -4.52 3.85 10.79
N ALA A 121 -4.47 2.68 10.14
CA ALA A 121 -4.24 1.40 10.81
C ALA A 121 -2.85 1.31 11.48
N ILE A 122 -1.81 1.91 10.87
CA ILE A 122 -0.48 2.01 11.47
C ILE A 122 -0.53 2.87 12.75
N VAL A 123 -1.23 4.01 12.71
CA VAL A 123 -1.37 4.89 13.89
C VAL A 123 -2.07 4.14 15.03
N GLU A 124 -3.14 3.38 14.75
CA GLU A 124 -3.81 2.56 15.75
C GLU A 124 -2.90 1.48 16.33
N ALA A 125 -2.14 0.79 15.48
CA ALA A 125 -1.19 -0.23 15.92
C ALA A 125 -0.06 0.35 16.81
N TYR A 126 0.40 1.57 16.53
CA TYR A 126 1.33 2.29 17.41
C TYR A 126 0.72 2.61 18.77
N ALA A 127 -0.51 3.11 18.81
CA ALA A 127 -1.20 3.37 20.08
C ALA A 127 -1.34 2.10 20.93
N LYS A 128 -1.62 0.95 20.30
CA LYS A 128 -1.64 -0.36 20.98
C LYS A 128 -0.28 -0.80 21.49
N THR A 129 0.77 -0.56 20.72
CA THR A 129 2.16 -0.82 21.13
C THR A 129 2.52 -0.03 22.39
N GLU A 130 2.16 1.26 22.44
CA GLU A 130 2.38 2.12 23.61
C GLU A 130 1.60 1.64 24.85
N GLU A 131 0.32 1.31 24.69
CA GLU A 131 -0.52 0.75 25.76
C GLU A 131 0.08 -0.53 26.36
N LEU A 132 0.58 -1.44 25.50
CA LEU A 132 1.22 -2.68 25.94
C LEU A 132 2.55 -2.42 26.66
N LEU A 133 3.34 -1.46 26.20
CA LEU A 133 4.61 -1.08 26.85
C LEU A 133 4.37 -0.52 28.26
N GLU A 134 3.34 0.29 28.46
CA GLU A 134 2.97 0.81 29.78
C GLU A 134 2.57 -0.32 30.73
N ARG A 135 1.72 -1.25 30.27
CA ARG A 135 1.32 -2.43 31.05
C ARG A 135 2.52 -3.31 31.42
N THR A 136 3.43 -3.52 30.47
CA THR A 136 4.67 -4.29 30.67
C THR A 136 5.55 -3.64 31.75
N ARG A 137 5.68 -2.31 31.73
CA ARG A 137 6.43 -1.56 32.76
C ARG A 137 5.76 -1.59 34.13
N ALA A 138 4.43 -1.56 34.19
CA ALA A 138 3.68 -1.64 35.44
C ALA A 138 3.88 -3.00 36.12
N LEU A 139 3.70 -4.09 35.37
CA LEU A 139 3.91 -5.46 35.86
C LEU A 139 5.35 -5.71 36.32
N GLY A 140 6.35 -5.26 35.57
CA GLY A 140 7.75 -5.40 35.98
C GLY A 140 8.09 -4.66 37.29
N LYS A 141 7.39 -3.55 37.60
CA LYS A 141 7.55 -2.82 38.88
C LYS A 141 6.81 -3.48 40.05
N GLU A 142 5.74 -4.21 39.78
CA GLU A 142 5.02 -4.99 40.80
C GLU A 142 5.82 -6.24 41.17
N GLU A 143 6.35 -6.97 40.18
CA GLU A 143 7.17 -8.16 40.43
C GLU A 143 8.46 -7.82 41.19
N ALA A 144 9.11 -6.68 40.89
CA ALA A 144 10.31 -6.21 41.60
C ALA A 144 10.04 -5.65 43.02
N LYS A 145 8.78 -5.50 43.44
CA LYS A 145 8.40 -5.08 44.81
C LYS A 145 7.92 -6.25 45.66
N GLU A 146 7.58 -7.38 45.05
CA GLU A 146 7.19 -8.61 45.72
C GLU A 146 8.40 -9.54 46.03
N GLU A 147 9.56 -9.28 45.43
CA GLU A 147 10.88 -9.82 45.80
C GLU A 147 11.60 -8.97 46.87
#